data_AF-I3U114-F1
#
_entry.id   AF-I3U114-F1
#
_cell.length_a   1.000
_cell.length_b   1.000
_cell.length_c   1.000
_cell.angle_alpha   90.00
_cell.angle_beta   90.00
_cell.angle_gamma   90.00
#
_symmetry.space_group_name_H-M   'P 1'
#
loop_
_entity.id
_entity.type
_entity.pdbx_description
1 polymer ?
#
loop_
_entity_poly.entity_id
_entity_poly.type
_entity_poly.pdbx_seq_one_letter_code
_entity_poly.pdbx_strand_id
1 'polypeptide(L)'
;MVKVIPKVAQHLGKKFETEEFDIMADLKEAVYDTIEEKGRLDHEMIAEKVFKENITAKMAFKEEVQEQGFVPEAPPVKEVQEISEKKFGKQKFKLSNGIELIVPVDVYRNPDLIEFVNNPDGTISVMIKNVDEVLNRL
;
A
#
# COMPACT_ATOMS: atom_id res chain seq x y z
N MET A 1 10.30 2.00 -16.19
CA MET A 1 9.78 3.27 -15.62
C MET A 1 8.91 3.02 -14.38
N VAL A 2 8.00 2.03 -14.35
CA VAL A 2 7.13 1.73 -13.19
C VAL A 2 7.86 1.35 -11.89
N LYS A 3 9.08 0.80 -11.98
CA LYS A 3 9.87 0.36 -10.82
C LYS A 3 10.56 1.49 -10.03
N VAL A 4 10.54 2.72 -10.54
CA VAL A 4 11.21 3.87 -9.91
C VAL A 4 10.44 4.31 -8.65
N ILE A 5 9.12 4.48 -8.77
CA ILE A 5 8.25 4.86 -7.65
C ILE A 5 8.39 3.96 -6.41
N PRO A 6 8.28 2.61 -6.52
CA PRO A 6 8.43 1.76 -5.35
C PRO A 6 9.85 1.74 -4.79
N LYS A 7 10.88 1.92 -5.62
CA LYS A 7 12.26 2.04 -5.14
C LYS A 7 12.47 3.31 -4.32
N VAL A 8 12.03 4.45 -4.85
CA VAL A 8 12.21 5.75 -4.21
C VAL A 8 11.39 5.81 -2.91
N ALA A 9 10.16 5.29 -2.91
CA ALA A 9 9.33 5.20 -1.71
C ALA A 9 9.98 4.34 -0.62
N GLN A 10 10.54 3.17 -0.96
CA GLN A 10 11.29 2.34 0.00
C GLN A 10 12.54 3.04 0.52
N HIS A 11 13.29 3.68 -0.37
CA HIS A 11 14.53 4.36 -0.01
C HIS A 11 14.26 5.50 0.97
N LEU A 12 13.29 6.35 0.66
CA LEU A 12 12.92 7.48 1.50
C LEU A 12 12.21 7.03 2.76
N GLY A 13 11.40 5.97 2.69
CA GLY A 13 10.78 5.39 3.87
C GLY A 13 11.77 4.93 4.93
N LYS A 14 12.85 4.27 4.50
CA LYS A 14 13.98 3.92 5.37
C LYS A 14 14.74 5.14 5.89
N LYS A 15 14.86 6.17 5.05
CA LYS A 15 15.60 7.40 5.39
C LYS A 15 14.86 8.27 6.41
N PHE A 16 13.53 8.21 6.45
CA PHE A 16 12.68 9.02 7.33
C PHE A 16 12.04 8.21 8.48
N GLU A 17 12.60 7.03 8.81
CA GLU A 17 12.19 6.18 9.95
C GLU A 17 10.68 5.91 10.04
N THR A 18 10.00 5.94 8.90
CA THR A 18 8.57 5.62 8.84
C THR A 18 8.43 4.09 8.75
N GLU A 19 7.49 3.49 9.48
CA GLU A 19 7.37 2.03 9.57
C GLU A 19 7.22 1.41 8.16
N GLU A 20 8.19 0.57 7.77
CA GLU A 20 8.34 0.06 6.39
C GLU A 20 7.08 -0.68 5.87
N PHE A 21 6.28 -1.23 6.79
CA PHE A 21 5.01 -1.88 6.49
C PHE A 21 3.91 -0.89 6.07
N ASP A 22 3.82 0.26 6.73
CA ASP A 22 2.80 1.28 6.47
C ASP A 22 3.08 1.97 5.12
N ILE A 23 4.35 2.26 4.85
CA ILE A 23 4.80 2.86 3.58
C ILE A 23 4.49 1.97 2.39
N MET A 24 4.70 0.65 2.51
CA MET A 24 4.39 -0.28 1.44
C MET A 24 2.89 -0.39 1.20
N ALA A 25 2.06 -0.31 2.23
CA ALA A 25 0.61 -0.31 2.09
C ALA A 25 0.12 1.00 1.47
N ASP A 26 0.56 2.15 2.00
CA ASP A 26 0.19 3.48 1.52
C ASP A 26 0.69 3.75 0.09
N LEU A 27 1.90 3.27 -0.25
CA LEU A 27 2.43 3.38 -1.60
C LEU A 27 1.58 2.60 -2.57
N LYS A 28 1.19 1.39 -2.15
CA LYS A 28 0.41 0.52 -2.99
C LYS A 28 -0.97 1.11 -3.25
N GLU A 29 -1.57 1.66 -2.22
CA GLU A 29 -2.81 2.42 -2.28
C GLU A 29 -2.71 3.60 -3.22
N ALA A 30 -1.72 4.46 -3.02
CA ALA A 30 -1.62 5.67 -3.80
C ALA A 30 -1.30 5.39 -5.27
N VAL A 31 -0.55 4.33 -5.55
CA VAL A 31 -0.38 3.84 -6.92
C VAL A 31 -1.72 3.43 -7.52
N TYR A 32 -2.55 2.68 -6.80
CA TYR A 32 -3.87 2.26 -7.27
C TYR A 32 -4.79 3.46 -7.55
N ASP A 33 -4.93 4.36 -6.59
CA ASP A 33 -5.86 5.49 -6.69
C ASP A 33 -5.45 6.45 -7.82
N THR A 34 -4.15 6.65 -8.04
CA THR A 34 -3.70 7.48 -9.16
C THR A 34 -4.05 6.88 -10.51
N ILE A 35 -4.03 5.55 -10.63
CA ILE A 35 -4.42 4.85 -11.85
C ILE A 35 -5.94 4.87 -12.02
N GLU A 36 -6.71 4.62 -10.96
CA GLU A 36 -8.18 4.69 -11.03
C GLU A 36 -8.68 6.10 -11.32
N GLU A 37 -8.20 7.11 -10.59
CA GLU A 37 -8.67 8.48 -10.72
C GLU A 37 -8.13 9.17 -11.96
N LYS A 38 -6.83 8.99 -12.27
CA LYS A 38 -6.14 9.77 -13.31
C LYS A 38 -5.76 8.94 -14.53
N GLY A 39 -5.96 7.62 -14.51
CA GLY A 39 -5.54 6.73 -15.60
C GLY A 39 -4.01 6.61 -15.76
N ARG A 40 -3.24 7.18 -14.82
CA ARG A 40 -1.78 7.27 -14.89
C ARG A 40 -1.17 7.38 -13.50
N LEU A 41 0.08 6.97 -13.37
CA LEU A 41 0.83 7.14 -12.12
C LEU A 41 1.08 8.63 -11.86
N ASP A 42 0.68 9.08 -10.67
CA ASP A 42 0.89 10.45 -10.22
C ASP A 42 1.76 10.47 -8.96
N HIS A 43 3.02 10.81 -9.15
CA HIS A 43 4.01 10.85 -8.09
C HIS A 43 3.68 11.91 -7.01
N GLU A 44 2.91 12.94 -7.32
CA GLU A 44 2.54 13.94 -6.32
C GLU A 44 1.50 13.39 -5.34
N MET A 45 0.47 12.75 -5.87
CA MET A 45 -0.57 12.11 -5.06
C MET A 45 0.00 10.91 -4.28
N ILE A 46 0.95 10.19 -4.87
CA ILE A 46 1.69 9.13 -4.17
C ILE A 46 2.51 9.69 -3.01
N ALA A 47 3.24 10.78 -3.20
CA ALA A 47 4.00 11.41 -2.12
C ALA A 47 3.07 11.83 -0.98
N GLU A 48 1.91 12.40 -1.29
CA GLU A 48 0.96 12.87 -0.29
C GLU A 48 0.36 11.74 0.55
N LYS A 49 -0.05 10.64 -0.09
CA LYS A 49 -0.62 9.49 0.62
C LYS A 49 0.41 8.70 1.41
N VAL A 50 1.63 8.52 0.86
CA VAL A 50 2.70 7.74 1.50
C VAL A 50 3.33 8.48 2.67
N PHE A 51 3.58 9.78 2.52
CA PHE A 51 4.34 10.54 3.52
C PHE A 51 3.46 11.46 4.36
N LYS A 52 2.13 11.44 4.19
CA LYS A 52 1.11 12.08 5.06
C LYS A 52 1.49 13.47 5.56
N GLU A 53 2.03 13.62 6.77
CA GLU A 53 2.41 14.93 7.35
C GLU A 53 3.91 15.28 7.19
N ASN A 54 4.73 14.34 6.72
CA ASN A 54 6.17 14.52 6.54
C ASN A 54 6.48 15.28 5.24
N ILE A 55 6.41 16.61 5.31
CA ILE A 55 6.65 17.54 4.18
C ILE A 55 8.05 17.32 3.57
N THR A 56 9.07 17.10 4.40
CA THR A 56 10.44 16.87 3.93
C THR A 56 10.54 15.60 3.09
N ALA A 57 9.89 14.52 3.52
CA ALA A 57 9.85 13.27 2.76
C ALA A 57 9.06 13.40 1.45
N LYS A 58 7.96 14.18 1.45
CA LYS A 58 7.21 14.49 0.22
C LYS A 58 8.08 15.20 -0.81
N MET A 59 8.79 16.25 -0.39
CA MET A 59 9.64 17.04 -1.30
C MET A 59 10.78 16.19 -1.85
N ALA A 60 11.46 15.43 -0.98
CA ALA A 60 12.53 14.52 -1.40
C ALA A 60 12.02 13.44 -2.37
N PHE A 61 10.81 12.92 -2.16
CA PHE A 61 10.22 11.93 -3.07
C PHE A 61 9.92 12.52 -4.44
N LYS A 62 9.33 13.73 -4.50
CA LYS A 62 9.05 14.40 -5.77
C LYS A 62 10.33 14.67 -6.54
N GLU A 63 11.35 15.20 -5.86
CA GLU A 63 12.64 15.52 -6.46
C GLU A 63 13.36 14.27 -6.98
N GLU A 64 13.45 13.20 -6.17
CA GLU A 64 14.17 11.98 -6.54
C GLU A 64 13.43 11.19 -7.65
N VAL A 65 12.09 11.20 -7.66
CA VAL A 65 11.30 10.63 -8.76
C VAL A 65 11.51 11.41 -10.06
N GLN A 66 11.58 12.74 -9.98
CA GLN A 66 11.80 13.61 -11.14
C GLN A 66 13.24 13.50 -11.69
N GLU A 67 14.26 13.43 -10.82
CA GLU A 67 15.67 13.20 -11.20
C GLU A 67 15.88 11.84 -11.88
N GLN A 68 15.13 10.82 -11.47
CA GLN A 68 15.16 9.48 -12.07
C GLN A 68 14.45 9.42 -13.44
N GLY A 69 14.01 10.57 -13.99
CA GLY A 69 13.43 10.68 -15.32
C GLY A 69 11.99 10.16 -15.40
N PHE A 70 11.25 10.16 -14.29
CA PHE A 70 9.83 9.84 -14.32
C PHE A 70 9.06 10.98 -14.99
N VAL A 71 8.57 10.74 -16.20
CA VAL A 71 7.74 11.69 -16.94
C VAL A 71 6.25 11.39 -16.63
N PRO A 72 5.51 12.32 -16.00
CA PRO A 72 4.11 12.11 -15.62
C PRO A 72 3.15 11.91 -16.80
N GLU A 73 3.61 12.08 -18.05
CA GLU A 73 2.83 11.95 -19.28
C GLU A 73 2.88 10.55 -19.92
N ALA A 74 3.72 9.63 -19.46
CA ALA A 74 3.80 8.31 -20.07
C ALA A 74 2.64 7.42 -19.58
N PRO A 75 1.71 6.98 -20.46
CA PRO A 75 0.63 6.09 -20.06
C PRO A 75 1.24 4.73 -19.69
N PRO A 76 1.21 4.29 -18.42
CA PRO A 76 1.75 3.00 -18.07
C PRO A 76 0.55 2.03 -17.95
N VAL A 77 -0.35 2.08 -18.94
CA VAL A 77 -1.72 1.56 -18.76
C VAL A 77 -1.73 0.03 -18.71
N LYS A 78 -0.87 -0.67 -19.47
CA LYS A 78 -0.94 -2.14 -19.52
C LYS A 78 -0.18 -2.85 -18.39
N GLU A 79 1.08 -2.49 -18.14
CA GLU A 79 1.85 -3.12 -17.05
C GLU A 79 1.30 -2.72 -15.68
N VAL A 80 0.78 -1.50 -15.51
CA VAL A 80 0.31 -1.06 -14.19
C VAL A 80 -1.11 -1.51 -13.91
N GLN A 81 -1.98 -1.65 -14.93
CA GLN A 81 -3.27 -2.33 -14.77
C GLN A 81 -3.07 -3.81 -14.40
N GLU A 82 -2.17 -4.54 -15.06
CA GLU A 82 -1.90 -5.93 -14.70
C GLU A 82 -1.31 -6.08 -13.29
N ILE A 83 -0.46 -5.14 -12.86
CA ILE A 83 0.03 -5.15 -11.47
C ILE A 83 -1.14 -4.81 -10.53
N SER A 84 -1.96 -3.78 -10.81
CA SER A 84 -3.15 -3.37 -10.03
C SER A 84 -4.14 -4.52 -9.81
N GLU A 85 -4.52 -5.23 -10.87
CA GLU A 85 -5.51 -6.30 -10.82
C GLU A 85 -4.96 -7.58 -10.18
N LYS A 86 -3.69 -7.94 -10.44
CA LYS A 86 -3.13 -9.23 -9.99
C LYS A 86 -2.38 -9.18 -8.66
N LYS A 87 -1.80 -8.03 -8.27
CA LYS A 87 -0.95 -7.89 -7.07
C LYS A 87 -1.52 -7.02 -5.96
N PHE A 88 -2.54 -6.21 -6.22
CA PHE A 88 -3.13 -5.32 -5.20
C PHE A 88 -4.51 -5.76 -4.72
N GLY A 89 -5.15 -6.73 -5.37
CA GLY A 89 -6.46 -7.19 -4.91
C GLY A 89 -6.44 -7.89 -3.55
N LYS A 90 -5.32 -8.47 -3.10
CA LYS A 90 -5.24 -9.28 -1.88
C LYS A 90 -3.91 -9.12 -1.13
N GLN A 91 -3.98 -8.92 0.17
CA GLN A 91 -2.87 -8.91 1.11
C GLN A 91 -2.78 -10.27 1.82
N LYS A 92 -1.60 -10.90 1.82
CA LYS A 92 -1.35 -12.12 2.59
C LYS A 92 -0.65 -11.77 3.90
N PHE A 93 -1.29 -12.06 5.02
CA PHE A 93 -0.75 -11.94 6.37
C PHE A 93 -0.33 -13.30 6.90
N LYS A 94 0.81 -13.34 7.58
CA LYS A 94 1.27 -14.51 8.33
C LYS A 94 1.39 -14.09 9.79
N LEU A 95 0.52 -14.64 10.63
CA LEU A 95 0.49 -14.34 12.06
C LEU A 95 1.52 -15.21 12.78
N SER A 96 2.04 -14.71 13.90
CA SER A 96 3.06 -15.38 14.72
C SER A 96 2.61 -16.73 15.28
N ASN A 97 1.31 -16.93 15.44
CA ASN A 97 0.71 -18.19 15.87
C ASN A 97 0.52 -19.22 14.74
N GLY A 98 1.00 -18.94 13.53
CA GLY A 98 0.95 -19.86 12.39
C GLY A 98 -0.30 -19.74 11.51
N ILE A 99 -1.24 -18.84 11.84
CA ILE A 99 -2.40 -18.55 10.98
C ILE A 99 -1.93 -17.78 9.74
N GLU A 100 -2.36 -18.22 8.55
CA GLU A 100 -2.21 -17.46 7.31
C GLU A 100 -3.57 -16.89 6.90
N LEU A 101 -3.61 -15.59 6.63
CA LEU A 101 -4.82 -14.89 6.24
C LEU A 101 -4.60 -14.23 4.88
N ILE A 102 -5.49 -14.44 3.92
CA ILE A 102 -5.48 -13.74 2.64
C ILE A 102 -6.71 -12.84 2.62
N VAL A 103 -6.50 -11.53 2.72
CA VAL A 103 -7.57 -10.54 2.84
C VAL A 103 -7.56 -9.66 1.61
N PRO A 104 -8.70 -9.44 0.94
CA PRO A 104 -8.79 -8.42 -0.08
C PRO A 104 -8.40 -7.05 0.47
N VAL A 105 -7.74 -6.20 -0.31
CA VAL A 105 -7.30 -4.88 0.19
C VAL A 105 -8.48 -4.00 0.61
N ASP A 106 -9.60 -4.09 -0.10
CA ASP A 106 -10.84 -3.38 0.24
C ASP A 106 -11.40 -3.80 1.61
N VAL A 107 -11.24 -5.09 1.95
CA VAL A 107 -11.65 -5.63 3.25
C VAL A 107 -10.66 -5.18 4.32
N TYR A 108 -9.34 -5.26 4.06
CA TYR A 108 -8.29 -4.83 4.99
C TYR A 108 -8.47 -3.37 5.46
N ARG A 109 -8.86 -2.48 4.55
CA ARG A 109 -9.05 -1.05 4.86
C ARG A 109 -10.35 -0.74 5.58
N ASN A 110 -11.26 -1.69 5.69
CA ASN A 110 -12.57 -1.46 6.29
C ASN A 110 -12.61 -1.95 7.75
N PRO A 111 -12.56 -1.06 8.77
CA PRO A 111 -12.59 -1.43 10.18
C PRO A 111 -13.91 -2.09 10.62
N ASP A 112 -14.98 -1.93 9.83
CA ASP A 112 -16.26 -2.64 10.02
C ASP A 112 -16.21 -4.08 9.54
N LEU A 113 -15.21 -4.47 8.73
CA LEU A 113 -15.04 -5.83 8.22
C LEU A 113 -13.84 -6.54 8.86
N ILE A 114 -12.73 -5.83 9.08
CA ILE A 114 -11.55 -6.38 9.76
C ILE A 114 -10.82 -5.31 10.58
N GLU A 115 -10.39 -5.68 11.78
CA GLU A 115 -9.69 -4.79 12.70
C GLU A 115 -8.47 -5.48 13.30
N PHE A 116 -7.35 -4.76 13.33
CA PHE A 116 -6.11 -5.19 13.98
C PHE A 116 -5.91 -4.36 15.24
N VAL A 117 -6.09 -4.98 16.41
CA VAL A 117 -5.98 -4.33 17.72
C VAL A 117 -4.64 -4.72 18.34
N ASN A 118 -3.81 -3.72 18.63
CA ASN A 118 -2.59 -3.92 19.40
C ASN A 118 -2.94 -3.86 20.89
N ASN A 119 -2.74 -4.96 21.59
CA ASN A 119 -3.04 -5.07 23.00
C ASN A 119 -1.93 -4.43 23.85
N PRO A 120 -2.24 -3.98 25.08
CA PRO A 120 -1.24 -3.37 25.98
C PRO A 120 -0.12 -4.34 26.40
N ASP A 121 -0.28 -5.64 26.17
CA ASP A 121 0.74 -6.67 26.39
C ASP A 121 1.66 -6.91 25.17
N GLY A 122 1.48 -6.14 24.08
CA GLY A 122 2.25 -6.25 22.84
C GLY A 122 1.78 -7.34 21.89
N THR A 123 0.67 -8.03 22.19
CA THR A 123 0.05 -8.99 21.27
C THR A 123 -0.87 -8.28 20.26
N ILE A 124 -1.05 -8.86 19.08
CA ILE A 124 -1.97 -8.34 18.06
C ILE A 124 -3.20 -9.26 17.99
N SER A 125 -4.37 -8.68 18.21
CA SER A 125 -5.66 -9.34 17.97
C SER A 125 -6.19 -8.96 16.61
N VAL A 126 -6.65 -9.94 15.84
CA VAL A 126 -7.30 -9.71 14.54
C VAL A 126 -8.77 -10.07 14.68
N MET A 127 -9.66 -9.10 14.45
CA MET A 127 -11.10 -9.27 14.53
C MET A 127 -11.70 -9.22 13.13
N ILE A 128 -12.42 -10.27 12.73
CA ILE A 128 -13.16 -10.32 11.46
C ILE A 128 -14.63 -10.16 11.80
N LYS A 129 -15.27 -9.15 11.22
CA LYS A 129 -16.64 -8.71 11.53
C LYS A 129 -17.53 -8.91 10.30
N ASN A 130 -18.85 -8.94 10.53
CA ASN A 130 -19.86 -9.05 9.46
C ASN A 130 -19.67 -10.29 8.55
N VAL A 131 -19.48 -11.46 9.18
CA VAL A 131 -19.35 -12.74 8.46
C VAL A 131 -20.66 -13.52 8.57
N ASP A 132 -21.30 -13.77 7.42
CA ASP A 132 -22.56 -14.55 7.36
C ASP A 132 -22.34 -16.05 7.55
N GLU A 133 -21.26 -16.60 6.99
CA GLU A 133 -20.99 -18.04 7.02
C GLU A 133 -19.48 -18.32 7.11
N VAL A 134 -19.11 -19.29 7.96
CA VAL A 134 -17.74 -19.81 8.08
C VAL A 134 -17.70 -21.24 7.57
N LEU A 135 -17.10 -21.42 6.40
CA LEU A 135 -16.98 -22.73 5.75
C LEU A 135 -15.59 -23.32 5.96
N ASN A 136 -15.54 -24.55 6.46
CA ASN A 136 -14.31 -25.36 6.47
C ASN A 136 -14.18 -26.10 5.14
N ARG A 137 -13.20 -25.71 4.31
CA ARG A 137 -12.82 -26.51 3.13
C ARG A 137 -11.68 -27.44 3.53
N LEU A 138 -12.03 -28.70 3.81
CA LEU A 138 -11.09 -29.83 3.91
C LEU A 138 -10.54 -30.18 2.53
#